data_AF-A0A1S6LN80-F1
#
_entry.id   AF-A0A1S6LN80-F1
#
_cell.length_a   1.000
_cell.length_b   1.000
_cell.length_c   1.000
_cell.angle_alpha   90.00
_cell.angle_beta   90.00
_cell.angle_gamma   90.00
#
_symmetry.space_group_name_H-M   'P 1'
#
loop_
_entity.id
_entity.type
_entity.pdbx_description
1 polymer ?
#
loop_
_entity_poly.entity_id
_entity_poly.type
_entity_poly.pdbx_seq_one_letter_code
_entity_poly.pdbx_strand_id
1 'polypeptide(L)'
;RTPSPALRATARKLGRQMMRAARSTWPSTELDALAAARPRGAHQPIVLGLAARSAGLGPEDAAHCAAYETVSGPATAAVRLLSLDPFQATAVLARLAPELDQVAERAAQAAHDGIDALPAASAPLPDITAQAHAAWPVRLFAS
;
A
#
# COMPACT_ATOMS: atom_id res chain seq x y z
N ARG A 1 -8.91 -7.41 6.30
CA ARG A 1 -7.98 -7.90 7.36
C ARG A 1 -6.74 -8.51 6.69
N THR A 2 -5.56 -8.52 7.34
CA THR A 2 -4.34 -9.13 6.77
C THR A 2 -3.91 -10.37 7.58
N PRO A 3 -4.38 -11.58 7.23
CA PRO A 3 -4.15 -12.78 8.02
C PRO A 3 -2.70 -13.26 7.95
N SER A 4 -1.96 -13.02 6.86
CA SER A 4 -0.55 -13.40 6.72
C SER A 4 0.37 -12.61 7.69
N PRO A 5 1.08 -13.28 8.64
CA PRO A 5 2.08 -12.62 9.48
C PRO A 5 3.20 -11.91 8.71
N ALA A 6 3.62 -12.46 7.57
CA ALA A 6 4.66 -11.91 6.71
C ALA A 6 4.21 -10.58 6.11
N LEU A 7 3.00 -10.54 5.54
CA LEU A 7 2.43 -9.30 5.02
C LEU A 7 2.24 -8.24 6.13
N ARG A 8 1.82 -8.66 7.34
CA ARG A 8 1.73 -7.73 8.49
C ARG A 8 3.10 -7.18 8.94
N ALA A 9 4.17 -7.95 8.80
CA ALA A 9 5.52 -7.50 9.11
C ALA A 9 6.02 -6.51 8.04
N THR A 10 5.81 -6.84 6.76
CA THR A 10 6.14 -5.98 5.62
C THR A 10 5.39 -4.66 5.68
N ALA A 11 4.06 -4.68 5.89
CA ALA A 11 3.24 -3.48 5.98
C ALA A 11 3.69 -2.52 7.08
N ARG A 12 4.14 -3.03 8.24
CA ARG A 12 4.73 -2.19 9.30
C ARG A 12 6.11 -1.67 8.94
N LYS A 13 6.94 -2.45 8.24
CA LYS A 13 8.25 -1.99 7.76
C LYS A 13 8.10 -0.82 6.78
N LEU A 14 7.22 -0.97 5.79
CA LEU A 14 6.88 0.08 4.84
C LEU A 14 6.27 1.29 5.56
N GLY A 15 5.36 1.06 6.52
CA GLY A 15 4.76 2.13 7.30
C GLY A 15 5.77 2.94 8.10
N ARG A 16 6.80 2.31 8.68
CA ARG A 16 7.90 3.05 9.34
C ARG A 16 8.73 3.87 8.37
N GLN A 17 9.01 3.34 7.18
CA GLN A 17 9.76 4.07 6.15
C GLN A 17 8.97 5.29 5.68
N MET A 18 7.70 5.11 5.36
CA MET A 18 6.79 6.17 4.95
C MET A 18 6.59 7.21 6.06
N MET A 19 6.45 6.79 7.32
CA MET A 19 6.27 7.71 8.46
C MET A 19 7.46 8.67 8.60
N ARG A 20 8.69 8.18 8.39
CA ARG A 20 9.88 9.03 8.42
C ARG A 20 9.85 10.07 7.29
N ALA A 21 9.54 9.65 6.08
CA ALA A 21 9.43 10.55 4.93
C ALA A 21 8.32 11.58 5.16
N ALA A 22 7.12 11.15 5.55
CA ALA A 22 5.98 12.02 5.76
C ALA A 22 6.27 13.10 6.82
N ARG A 23 6.85 12.73 7.97
CA ARG A 23 7.20 13.71 9.03
C ARG A 23 8.30 14.69 8.62
N SER A 24 9.22 14.28 7.74
CA SER A 24 10.24 15.20 7.21
C SER A 24 9.70 16.18 6.18
N THR A 25 8.61 15.82 5.49
CA THR A 25 8.04 16.61 4.40
C THR A 25 6.89 17.51 4.86
N TRP A 26 6.03 17.01 5.75
CA TRP A 26 4.84 17.71 6.23
C TRP A 26 4.81 17.76 7.77
N PRO A 27 5.06 18.94 8.38
CA PRO A 27 4.85 19.12 9.82
C PRO A 27 3.39 18.87 10.19
N SER A 28 3.11 17.85 11.01
CA SER A 28 1.74 17.50 11.44
C SER A 28 1.75 16.85 12.81
N THR A 29 0.96 17.43 13.72
CA THR A 29 0.79 16.92 15.09
C THR A 29 0.18 15.52 15.12
N GLU A 30 -0.64 15.18 14.13
CA GLU A 30 -1.28 13.88 14.00
C GLU A 30 -0.28 12.80 13.59
N LEU A 31 0.67 13.11 12.69
CA LEU A 31 1.77 12.18 12.35
C LEU A 31 2.63 11.90 13.59
N ASP A 32 2.94 12.93 14.38
CA ASP A 32 3.67 12.79 15.63
C ASP A 32 2.89 11.96 16.66
N ALA A 33 1.60 12.22 16.81
CA ALA A 33 0.72 11.46 17.70
C ALA A 33 0.64 9.98 17.29
N LEU A 34 0.50 9.68 16.00
CA LEU A 34 0.47 8.29 15.52
C LEU A 34 1.81 7.59 15.76
N ALA A 35 2.94 8.28 15.53
CA ALA A 35 4.27 7.73 15.80
C ALA A 35 4.46 7.41 17.30
N ALA A 36 4.01 8.30 18.19
CA ALA A 36 4.05 8.10 19.64
C ALA A 36 3.13 6.95 20.09
N ALA A 37 1.90 6.87 19.55
CA ALA A 37 0.93 5.83 19.89
C ALA A 37 1.31 4.44 19.34
N ARG A 38 2.10 4.38 18.28
CA ARG A 38 2.53 3.14 17.61
C ARG A 38 4.06 3.09 17.49
N PRO A 39 4.80 2.91 18.61
CA PRO A 39 6.27 2.93 18.59
C PRO A 39 6.88 1.81 17.75
N ARG A 40 6.17 0.70 17.54
CA ARG A 40 6.59 -0.42 16.65
C ARG A 40 6.25 -0.20 15.16
N GLY A 41 5.66 0.95 14.83
CA GLY A 41 5.17 1.32 13.51
C GLY A 41 3.71 0.95 13.27
N ALA A 42 2.99 1.86 12.62
CA ALA A 42 1.69 1.58 12.01
C ALA A 42 1.85 0.86 10.67
N HIS A 43 0.76 0.27 10.16
CA HIS A 43 0.74 -0.31 8.82
C HIS A 43 0.76 0.79 7.76
N GLN A 44 1.46 0.56 6.65
CA GLN A 44 1.64 1.54 5.58
C GLN A 44 0.35 2.22 5.11
N PRO A 45 -0.80 1.54 4.90
CA PRO A 45 -2.01 2.22 4.46
C PRO A 45 -2.54 3.28 5.45
N ILE A 46 -2.35 3.06 6.76
CA ILE A 46 -2.73 4.03 7.80
C ILE A 46 -1.83 5.26 7.73
N VAL A 47 -0.53 5.05 7.51
CA VAL A 47 0.44 6.14 7.38
C VAL A 47 0.22 6.91 6.08
N LEU A 48 -0.08 6.23 4.98
CA LEU A 48 -0.39 6.84 3.69
C LEU A 48 -1.59 7.78 3.78
N GLY A 49 -2.72 7.31 4.33
CA GLY A 49 -3.91 8.15 4.49
C GLY A 49 -3.65 9.38 5.36
N LEU A 50 -2.88 9.21 6.44
CA LEU A 50 -2.51 10.35 7.30
C LEU A 50 -1.55 11.30 6.60
N ALA A 51 -0.57 10.80 5.85
CA ALA A 51 0.37 11.61 5.08
C ALA A 51 -0.36 12.41 3.98
N ALA A 52 -1.30 11.79 3.27
CA ALA A 52 -2.15 12.47 2.28
C ALA A 52 -2.94 13.61 2.94
N ARG A 53 -3.58 13.34 4.08
CA ARG A 53 -4.28 14.38 4.86
C ARG A 53 -3.34 15.51 5.30
N SER A 54 -2.13 15.20 5.78
CA SER A 54 -1.12 16.20 6.16
C SER A 54 -0.64 17.03 4.96
N ALA A 55 -0.73 16.48 3.74
CA ALA A 55 -0.43 17.18 2.49
C ALA A 55 -1.63 17.98 1.93
N GLY A 56 -2.78 17.99 2.61
CA GLY A 56 -4.00 18.67 2.15
C GLY A 56 -4.81 17.90 1.12
N LEU A 57 -4.56 16.60 0.97
CA LEU A 57 -5.26 15.72 0.02
C LEU A 57 -6.48 15.03 0.64
N GLY A 58 -7.42 14.62 -0.22
CA GLY A 58 -8.63 13.92 0.15
C GLY A 58 -8.52 12.38 0.16
N PRO A 59 -9.58 11.68 0.57
CA PRO A 59 -9.62 10.21 0.54
C PRO A 59 -9.40 9.60 -0.85
N GLU A 60 -9.94 10.22 -1.89
CA GLU A 60 -9.82 9.75 -3.28
C GLU A 60 -8.37 9.86 -3.80
N ASP A 61 -7.68 10.98 -3.52
CA ASP A 61 -6.26 11.13 -3.84
C ASP A 61 -5.41 10.04 -3.18
N ALA A 62 -5.64 9.79 -1.88
CA ALA A 62 -4.94 8.75 -1.14
C ALA A 62 -5.24 7.35 -1.72
N ALA A 63 -6.48 7.11 -2.16
CA ALA A 63 -6.88 5.86 -2.77
C ALA A 63 -6.22 5.66 -4.14
N HIS A 64 -6.10 6.70 -4.97
CA HIS A 64 -5.34 6.63 -6.23
C HIS A 64 -3.86 6.33 -5.98
N CYS A 65 -3.22 6.98 -5.00
CA CYS A 65 -1.83 6.66 -4.63
C CYS A 65 -1.69 5.19 -4.24
N ALA A 66 -2.56 4.68 -3.37
CA ALA A 66 -2.54 3.29 -2.93
C ALA A 66 -2.78 2.30 -4.09
N ALA A 67 -3.74 2.61 -4.96
CA ALA A 67 -4.10 1.80 -6.12
C ALA A 67 -2.93 1.72 -7.10
N TYR A 68 -2.31 2.86 -7.42
CA TYR A 68 -1.16 2.92 -8.31
C TYR A 68 0.09 2.20 -7.74
N GLU A 69 0.40 2.40 -6.45
CA GLU A 69 1.48 1.67 -5.77
C GLU A 69 1.27 0.15 -5.85
N THR A 70 0.03 -0.30 -5.70
CA THR A 70 -0.34 -1.73 -5.70
C THR A 70 -0.04 -2.41 -7.04
N VAL A 71 -0.20 -1.72 -8.17
CA VAL A 71 0.04 -2.30 -9.51
C VAL A 71 1.44 -2.01 -10.06
N SER A 72 2.04 -0.88 -9.70
CA SER A 72 3.36 -0.47 -10.21
C SER A 72 4.49 -1.34 -9.68
N GLY A 73 4.40 -1.81 -8.41
CA GLY A 73 5.36 -2.72 -7.81
C GLY A 73 5.48 -4.05 -8.57
N PRO A 74 4.39 -4.82 -8.73
CA PRO A 74 4.38 -6.04 -9.53
C PRO A 74 4.79 -5.85 -10.99
N ALA A 75 4.35 -4.77 -11.65
CA ALA A 75 4.77 -4.48 -13.03
C ALA A 75 6.29 -4.29 -13.13
N THR A 76 6.87 -3.50 -12.21
CA THR A 76 8.32 -3.30 -12.13
C THR A 76 9.06 -4.62 -11.85
N ALA A 77 8.52 -5.45 -10.96
CA ALA A 77 9.09 -6.76 -10.66
C ALA A 77 9.06 -7.68 -11.89
N ALA A 78 7.96 -7.72 -12.64
CA ALA A 78 7.84 -8.53 -13.84
C ALA A 78 8.87 -8.15 -14.92
N VAL A 79 9.08 -6.85 -15.15
CA VAL A 79 10.14 -6.36 -16.05
C VAL A 79 11.52 -6.86 -15.61
N ARG A 80 11.84 -6.73 -14.32
CA ARG A 80 13.18 -7.07 -13.81
C ARG A 80 13.45 -8.56 -13.66
N LEU A 81 12.42 -9.35 -13.35
CA LEU A 81 12.54 -10.78 -13.07
C LEU A 81 12.33 -11.65 -14.31
N LEU A 82 11.46 -11.21 -15.23
CA LEU A 82 11.08 -11.98 -16.42
C LEU A 82 11.61 -11.34 -17.71
N SER A 83 12.37 -10.24 -17.60
CA SER A 83 12.94 -9.50 -18.74
C SER A 83 11.89 -9.06 -19.76
N LEU A 84 10.70 -8.67 -19.27
CA LEU A 84 9.62 -8.17 -20.13
C LEU A 84 9.93 -6.78 -20.66
N ASP A 85 9.34 -6.44 -21.80
CA ASP A 85 9.42 -5.09 -22.37
C ASP A 85 8.76 -4.05 -21.42
N PRO A 86 9.51 -3.04 -20.93
CA PRO A 86 8.95 -2.01 -20.06
C PRO A 86 7.84 -1.18 -20.71
N PHE A 87 7.82 -1.04 -22.04
CA PHE A 87 6.74 -0.35 -22.73
C PHE A 87 5.45 -1.17 -22.71
N GLN A 88 5.55 -2.50 -22.83
CA GLN A 88 4.38 -3.37 -22.70
C GLN A 88 3.84 -3.38 -21.27
N ALA A 89 4.72 -3.42 -20.26
CA ALA A 89 4.31 -3.29 -18.87
C ALA A 89 3.58 -1.96 -18.59
N THR A 90 4.11 -0.87 -19.15
CA THR A 90 3.45 0.46 -19.06
C THR A 90 2.10 0.48 -19.77
N ALA A 91 1.98 -0.16 -20.94
CA ALA A 91 0.72 -0.27 -21.65
C ALA A 91 -0.33 -1.08 -20.86
N VAL A 92 0.08 -2.10 -20.11
CA VAL A 92 -0.82 -2.82 -19.19
C VAL A 92 -1.30 -1.90 -18.08
N LEU A 93 -0.40 -1.14 -17.43
CA LEU A 93 -0.77 -0.19 -16.37
C LEU A 93 -1.76 0.87 -16.88
N ALA A 94 -1.53 1.40 -18.08
CA ALA A 94 -2.45 2.37 -18.69
C ALA A 94 -3.85 1.77 -18.95
N ARG A 95 -3.92 0.49 -19.36
CA ARG A 95 -5.20 -0.19 -19.56
C ARG A 95 -5.95 -0.49 -18.26
N LEU A 96 -5.26 -0.59 -17.12
CA LEU A 96 -5.87 -0.80 -15.82
C LEU A 96 -6.42 0.49 -15.19
N ALA A 97 -6.14 1.66 -15.77
CA ALA A 97 -6.53 2.95 -15.18
C ALA A 97 -8.03 3.04 -14.86
N PRO A 98 -8.97 2.67 -15.77
CA PRO A 98 -10.39 2.72 -15.45
C PRO A 98 -10.79 1.85 -14.25
N GLU A 99 -10.19 0.67 -14.09
CA GLU A 99 -10.44 -0.20 -12.93
C GLU A 99 -9.83 0.38 -11.65
N LEU A 100 -8.67 1.05 -11.73
CA LEU A 100 -8.09 1.74 -10.58
C LEU A 100 -8.97 2.90 -10.13
N ASP A 101 -9.55 3.65 -11.07
CA ASP A 101 -10.49 4.75 -10.77
C ASP A 101 -11.71 4.23 -10.00
N GLN A 102 -12.30 3.11 -10.45
CA GLN A 102 -13.41 2.46 -9.73
C GLN A 102 -13.03 1.92 -8.35
N VAL A 103 -11.77 1.49 -8.16
CA VAL A 103 -11.27 1.08 -6.83
C VAL A 103 -11.12 2.31 -5.94
N ALA A 104 -10.59 3.41 -6.47
CA ALA A 104 -10.38 4.65 -5.73
C ALA A 104 -11.71 5.26 -5.27
N GLU A 105 -12.68 5.37 -6.16
CA GLU A 105 -14.03 5.87 -5.85
C GLU A 105 -14.68 5.07 -4.72
N ARG A 106 -14.69 3.73 -4.83
CA ARG A 106 -15.27 2.86 -3.78
C ARG A 106 -14.55 2.98 -2.45
N ALA A 107 -13.23 3.13 -2.47
CA ALA A 107 -12.44 3.30 -1.25
C ALA A 107 -12.71 4.67 -0.60
N ALA A 108 -12.85 5.73 -1.40
CA ALA A 108 -13.20 7.06 -0.92
C ALA A 108 -14.59 7.09 -0.29
N GLN A 109 -15.58 6.45 -0.93
CA GLN A 109 -16.92 6.33 -0.38
C GLN A 109 -16.92 5.59 0.97
N ALA A 110 -16.23 4.46 1.06
CA ALA A 110 -16.14 3.67 2.30
C ALA A 110 -15.47 4.43 3.45
N ALA A 111 -14.66 5.46 3.16
CA ALA A 111 -14.04 6.29 4.20
C ALA A 111 -15.07 7.15 4.97
N HIS A 112 -16.27 7.36 4.43
CA HIS A 112 -17.35 8.13 5.05
C HIS A 112 -18.30 7.28 5.91
N ASP A 113 -18.37 5.97 5.66
CA ASP A 113 -19.39 5.08 6.23
C ASP A 113 -18.94 4.37 7.54
N GLY A 114 -17.81 4.81 8.11
CA GLY A 114 -17.25 4.28 9.37
C GLY A 114 -16.40 3.01 9.22
N ILE A 115 -15.77 2.58 10.32
CA ILE A 115 -14.78 1.48 10.28
C ILE A 115 -15.36 0.13 9.86
N ASP A 116 -16.64 -0.10 10.12
CA ASP A 116 -17.33 -1.35 9.80
C ASP A 116 -17.67 -1.46 8.30
N ALA A 117 -17.67 -0.34 7.58
CA ALA A 117 -17.84 -0.29 6.13
C ALA A 117 -16.52 -0.55 5.36
N LEU A 118 -15.38 -0.56 6.05
CA LEU A 118 -14.09 -0.76 5.39
C LEU A 118 -14.01 -2.16 4.76
N PRO A 119 -13.60 -2.26 3.48
CA PRO A 119 -13.56 -3.53 2.77
C PRO A 119 -12.62 -4.51 3.48
N ALA A 120 -13.15 -5.70 3.79
CA ALA A 120 -12.42 -6.78 4.45
C ALA A 120 -12.24 -8.00 3.55
N ALA A 121 -12.19 -7.79 2.23
CA ALA A 121 -11.99 -8.87 1.26
C ALA A 121 -10.74 -9.71 1.58
N SER A 122 -10.84 -11.01 1.30
CA SER A 122 -9.73 -11.95 1.44
C SER A 122 -9.01 -12.13 0.11
N ALA A 123 -7.69 -12.23 0.15
CA ALA A 123 -6.88 -12.63 -1.00
C ALA A 123 -5.99 -13.83 -0.60
N PRO A 124 -6.57 -15.06 -0.55
CA PRO A 124 -5.87 -16.23 0.00
C PRO A 124 -4.56 -16.55 -0.71
N LEU A 125 -4.51 -16.38 -2.04
CA LEU A 125 -3.30 -16.66 -2.82
C LEU A 125 -2.14 -15.73 -2.41
N PRO A 126 -2.25 -14.39 -2.45
CA PRO A 126 -1.23 -13.50 -1.89
C PRO A 126 -0.86 -13.79 -0.43
N ASP A 127 -1.83 -14.14 0.41
CA ASP A 127 -1.56 -14.46 1.81
C ASP A 127 -0.65 -15.70 1.96
N ILE A 128 -0.92 -16.76 1.19
CA ILE A 128 -0.15 -18.02 1.19
C ILE A 128 1.21 -17.82 0.52
N THR A 129 1.25 -17.19 -0.66
CA THR A 129 2.51 -17.01 -1.40
C THR A 129 3.47 -16.09 -0.66
N ALA A 130 2.98 -15.09 0.08
CA ALA A 130 3.82 -14.27 0.94
C ALA A 130 4.44 -15.07 2.10
N GLN A 131 3.74 -16.06 2.66
CA GLN A 131 4.31 -16.96 3.66
C GLN A 131 5.37 -17.88 3.05
N ALA A 132 5.07 -18.46 1.89
CA ALA A 132 6.03 -19.30 1.16
C ALA A 132 7.29 -18.53 0.81
N HIS A 133 7.14 -17.31 0.28
CA HIS A 133 8.26 -16.42 -0.01
C HIS A 133 9.04 -16.07 1.26
N ALA A 134 8.40 -15.76 2.39
CA ALA A 134 9.09 -15.48 3.64
C ALA A 134 9.93 -16.67 4.18
N ALA A 135 9.64 -17.90 3.76
CA ALA A 135 10.42 -19.10 4.08
C ALA A 135 11.49 -19.43 3.01
N TRP A 136 11.50 -18.76 1.85
CA TRP A 136 12.42 -19.07 0.75
C TRP A 136 13.87 -18.68 1.12
N PRO A 137 14.86 -19.58 1.01
CA PRO A 137 16.25 -19.31 1.39
C PRO A 137 16.96 -18.19 0.60
N VAL A 138 16.66 -18.06 -0.70
CA VAL A 138 17.26 -17.05 -1.59
C VAL A 138 16.17 -16.17 -2.13
N ARG A 139 16.26 -14.85 -1.88
CA ARG A 139 15.23 -13.88 -2.25
C ARG A 139 15.86 -12.59 -2.77
N LEU A 140 15.33 -12.11 -3.88
CA LEU A 140 15.70 -10.82 -4.46
C LEU A 140 14.83 -9.68 -3.91
N PHE A 141 13.68 -9.99 -3.32
CA PHE A 141 12.73 -9.03 -2.76
C PHE A 141 12.41 -9.33 -1.29
N ALA A 142 11.96 -8.31 -0.57
CA ALA A 142 11.67 -8.42 0.86
C ALA A 142 10.33 -9.13 1.16
N SER A 143 9.44 -9.20 0.18
CA SER A 143 8.13 -9.85 0.24
C SER A 143 7.64 -10.16 -1.16
#